data_AF-A0A0X3NWW7-F1
#
_entry.id   AF-A0A0X3NWW7-F1
#
_cell.length_a   1.000
_cell.length_b   1.000
_cell.length_c   1.000
_cell.angle_alpha   90.00
_cell.angle_beta   90.00
_cell.angle_gamma   90.00
#
_symmetry.space_group_name_H-M   'P 1'
#
loop_
_entity.id
_entity.type
_entity.pdbx_description
1 polymer ?
#
loop_
_entity_poly.entity_id
_entity_poly.type
_entity_poly.pdbx_seq_one_letter_code
_entity_poly.pdbx_strand_id
1 'polypeptide(L)'
;SIKVTWTAPKGTDVILGHYKAECYRPGQTYADCARLVNAQSLSVEIGYLLPNTLYECAVIAYPQENSKALGGAWTPSQRSSPIRTWPGIPIPPETVKMEEF
;
A
#
# COMPACT_ATOMS: atom_id res chain seq x y z
N SER A 1 -9.18 4.84 -4.27
CA SER A 1 -7.71 4.76 -4.20
C SER A 1 -7.21 5.55 -3.00
N ILE A 2 -5.93 5.40 -2.64
CA ILE A 2 -5.25 6.22 -1.62
C ILE A 2 -3.98 6.80 -2.25
N LYS A 3 -3.77 8.12 -2.10
CA LYS A 3 -2.50 8.77 -2.45
C LYS A 3 -1.57 8.72 -1.24
N VAL A 4 -0.44 8.05 -1.40
CA VAL A 4 0.61 7.93 -0.38
C VAL A 4 1.73 8.91 -0.73
N THR A 5 2.21 9.67 0.25
CA THR A 5 3.36 10.59 0.11
C THR A 5 4.36 10.34 1.23
N TRP A 6 5.65 10.44 0.94
CA TRP A 6 6.71 10.21 1.92
C TRP A 6 7.89 11.17 1.71
N THR A 7 8.78 11.21 2.69
CA THR A 7 10.06 11.91 2.59
C THR A 7 11.17 10.91 2.33
N ALA A 8 12.16 11.28 1.51
CA ALA A 8 13.33 10.43 1.28
C ALA A 8 14.10 10.20 2.60
N PRO A 9 14.69 9.00 2.80
CA PRO A 9 15.64 8.76 3.89
C PRO A 9 16.81 9.76 3.85
N LYS A 10 17.23 10.26 5.02
CA LYS A 10 18.40 11.13 5.14
C LYS A 10 19.66 10.28 5.34
N GLY A 11 20.76 10.63 4.66
CA GLY A 11 22.09 10.09 4.98
C GLY A 11 22.31 8.62 4.64
N THR A 12 21.67 8.10 3.58
CA THR A 12 21.98 6.74 3.13
C THR A 12 23.23 6.77 2.25
N ASP A 13 24.34 6.21 2.74
CA ASP A 13 25.52 5.86 1.91
C ASP A 13 25.20 4.78 0.85
N VAL A 14 23.95 4.34 0.82
CA VAL A 14 23.42 3.31 -0.05
C VAL A 14 22.65 3.95 -1.21
N ILE A 15 22.96 3.52 -2.43
CA ILE A 15 22.24 3.94 -3.63
C ILE A 15 20.85 3.29 -3.62
N LEU A 16 19.82 4.13 -3.59
CA LEU A 16 18.43 3.70 -3.65
C LEU A 16 18.06 3.24 -5.07
N GLY A 17 17.44 2.06 -5.19
CA GLY A 17 16.93 1.52 -6.45
C GLY A 17 15.47 1.89 -6.69
N HIS A 18 14.59 1.58 -5.72
CA HIS A 18 13.16 1.80 -5.84
C HIS A 18 12.46 1.90 -4.47
N TYR A 19 11.21 2.35 -4.47
CA TYR A 19 10.31 2.24 -3.32
C TYR A 19 9.19 1.24 -3.60
N LYS A 20 8.67 0.62 -2.54
CA LYS A 20 7.41 -0.12 -2.55
C LYS A 20 6.47 0.53 -1.54
N ALA A 21 5.34 1.05 -2.00
CA ALA A 21 4.28 1.50 -1.12
C ALA A 21 3.26 0.37 -0.96
N GLU A 22 2.82 0.14 0.26
CA GLU A 22 1.93 -0.96 0.64
C GLU A 22 0.80 -0.44 1.52
N CYS A 23 -0.40 -0.97 1.34
CA CYS A 23 -1.54 -0.70 2.20
C CYS A 23 -2.09 -2.00 2.80
N TYR A 24 -2.38 -1.93 4.09
CA TYR A 24 -2.77 -3.04 4.96
C TYR A 24 -4.12 -2.72 5.58
N ARG A 25 -4.96 -3.72 5.80
CA ARG A 25 -6.06 -3.55 6.76
C ARG A 25 -5.49 -3.47 8.18
N PRO A 26 -6.09 -2.68 9.09
CA PRO A 26 -5.63 -2.59 10.48
C PRO A 26 -5.47 -3.98 11.12
N GLY A 27 -4.32 -4.20 11.76
CA GLY A 27 -3.98 -5.47 12.40
C GLY A 27 -3.48 -6.58 11.46
N GLN A 28 -3.42 -6.35 10.14
CA GLN A 28 -2.89 -7.33 9.18
C GLN A 28 -1.37 -7.19 9.00
N THR A 29 -0.70 -8.34 8.88
CA THR A 29 0.74 -8.43 8.57
C THR A 29 1.01 -8.36 7.07
N TYR A 30 0.08 -8.80 6.24
CA TYR A 30 0.21 -8.82 4.78
C TYR A 30 -0.50 -7.65 4.12
N ALA A 31 0.13 -7.07 3.10
CA ALA A 31 -0.45 -5.98 2.34
C ALA A 31 -1.58 -6.51 1.45
N ASP A 32 -2.72 -5.83 1.46
CA ASP A 32 -3.82 -6.11 0.52
C ASP A 32 -3.43 -5.62 -0.89
N CYS A 33 -2.74 -4.48 -0.97
CA CYS A 33 -2.32 -3.87 -2.23
C CYS A 33 -0.94 -3.23 -2.08
N ALA A 34 -0.16 -3.27 -3.15
CA ALA A 34 1.18 -2.69 -3.19
C ALA A 34 1.48 -2.07 -4.56
N ARG A 35 2.41 -1.11 -4.59
CA ARG A 35 2.91 -0.51 -5.82
C ARG A 35 4.39 -0.18 -5.73
N LEU A 36 5.13 -0.58 -6.78
CA LEU A 36 6.55 -0.28 -6.95
C LEU A 36 6.70 1.02 -7.73
N VAL A 37 7.63 1.87 -7.31
CA VAL A 37 7.98 3.13 -7.98
C VAL A 37 9.48 3.36 -7.94
N ASN A 38 10.02 4.13 -8.87
CA ASN A 38 11.45 4.43 -8.91
C ASN A 38 11.93 5.23 -7.67
N ALA A 39 13.25 5.27 -7.47
CA ALA A 39 13.91 5.96 -6.36
C ALA A 39 13.65 7.48 -6.28
N GLN A 40 13.23 8.12 -7.39
CA GLN A 40 12.97 9.56 -7.46
C GLN A 40 11.54 9.91 -7.04
N SER A 41 10.65 8.92 -6.96
CA SER A 41 9.25 9.13 -6.61
C SER A 41 9.10 9.31 -5.10
N LEU A 42 8.36 10.34 -4.70
CA LEU A 42 7.98 10.62 -3.30
C LEU A 42 6.46 10.54 -3.07
N SER A 43 5.72 10.09 -4.08
CA SER A 43 4.30 9.83 -3.98
C SER A 43 3.84 8.76 -4.94
N VAL A 44 2.77 8.04 -4.59
CA VAL A 44 2.11 7.10 -5.49
C VAL A 44 0.63 6.97 -5.13
N GLU A 45 -0.20 6.69 -6.13
CA GLU A 45 -1.59 6.31 -5.93
C GLU A 45 -1.75 4.78 -5.93
N ILE A 46 -2.30 4.23 -4.86
CA ILE A 46 -2.63 2.81 -4.71
C ILE A 46 -4.11 2.61 -5.01
N GLY A 47 -4.39 1.88 -6.09
CA GLY A 47 -5.72 1.51 -6.57
C GLY A 47 -6.15 0.12 -6.09
N TYR A 48 -7.29 -0.36 -6.60
CA TYR A 48 -7.86 -1.70 -6.33
C TYR A 48 -8.14 -2.03 -4.86
N LEU A 49 -8.22 -0.99 -4.02
CA LEU A 49 -8.64 -1.11 -2.62
C LEU A 49 -10.16 -1.29 -2.54
N LEU A 50 -10.61 -2.04 -1.54
CA LEU A 50 -12.04 -2.19 -1.29
C LEU A 50 -12.67 -0.85 -0.92
N PRO A 51 -13.89 -0.56 -1.40
CA PRO A 51 -14.62 0.64 -0.99
C PRO A 51 -14.97 0.60 0.50
N ASN A 52 -15.18 1.78 1.10
CA ASN A 52 -15.59 1.93 2.51
C ASN A 52 -14.76 1.08 3.51
N THR A 53 -13.47 0.94 3.26
CA THR A 53 -12.58 0.04 4.02
C THR A 53 -11.43 0.84 4.63
N LEU A 54 -11.05 0.52 5.87
CA LEU A 54 -9.92 1.14 6.56
C LEU A 54 -8.61 0.51 6.12
N TYR A 55 -7.61 1.36 5.88
CA TYR A 55 -6.27 0.97 5.52
C TYR A 55 -5.22 1.77 6.29
N GLU A 56 -4.09 1.13 6.57
CA GLU A 56 -2.85 1.72 7.05
C GLU A 56 -1.79 1.50 5.98
N CYS A 57 -1.07 2.54 5.56
CA CYS A 57 -0.10 2.39 4.48
C CYS A 57 1.33 2.67 4.97
N ALA A 58 2.30 2.00 4.39
CA ALA A 58 3.73 2.17 4.67
C ALA A 58 4.53 2.17 3.36
N VAL A 59 5.75 2.69 3.44
CA VAL A 59 6.69 2.73 2.32
C VAL A 59 7.98 2.03 2.72
N ILE A 60 8.47 1.16 1.84
CA ILE A 60 9.74 0.44 1.98
C ILE A 60 10.70 0.97 0.91
N ALA A 61 11.91 1.31 1.32
CA ALA A 61 12.98 1.75 0.45
C ALA A 61 13.89 0.56 0.10
N TYR A 62 14.08 0.28 -1.19
CA TYR A 62 14.91 -0.81 -1.68
C TYR A 62 16.17 -0.26 -2.36
N PRO A 63 17.36 -0.72 -1.96
CA PRO A 63 18.61 -0.32 -2.59
C PRO A 63 18.76 -0.93 -4.00
N GLN A 64 19.68 -0.39 -4.78
CA GLN A 64 20.10 -1.00 -6.04
C GLN A 64 20.88 -2.31 -5.75
N GLU A 65 20.71 -3.34 -6.59
CA GLU A 65 21.09 -4.75 -6.36
C GLU A 65 22.59 -5.05 -6.13
N ASN A 66 23.45 -4.05 -6.05
CA ASN A 66 24.89 -4.18 -5.81
C ASN A 66 25.29 -4.31 -4.33
N SER A 67 24.34 -4.27 -3.38
CA SER A 67 24.61 -4.47 -1.96
C SER A 67 24.30 -5.90 -1.49
N LYS A 68 25.28 -6.81 -1.68
CA LYS A 68 25.24 -8.23 -1.26
C LYS A 68 24.99 -8.47 0.25
N ALA A 69 24.84 -7.43 1.07
CA ALA A 69 24.79 -7.50 2.53
C ALA A 69 23.37 -7.62 3.14
N LEU A 70 22.29 -7.56 2.34
CA LEU A 70 20.97 -7.16 2.86
C LEU A 70 19.91 -8.26 2.76
N GLY A 71 20.33 -9.52 2.96
CA GLY A 71 19.47 -10.71 2.94
C GLY A 71 18.50 -10.86 4.12
N GLY A 72 17.95 -9.79 4.69
CA GLY A 72 16.99 -10.00 5.78
C GLY A 72 16.29 -8.83 6.49
N ALA A 73 16.67 -7.56 6.34
CA ALA A 73 15.99 -6.51 7.09
C ALA A 73 16.16 -5.12 6.48
N TRP A 74 15.14 -4.65 5.76
CA TRP A 74 14.89 -3.20 5.72
C TRP A 74 13.48 -2.93 6.23
N THR A 75 13.45 -2.17 7.32
CA THR A 75 12.24 -1.87 8.07
C THR A 75 11.35 -0.96 7.24
N PRO A 76 10.06 -1.29 7.05
CA PRO A 76 9.09 -0.36 6.52
C PRO A 76 9.10 0.94 7.32
N SER A 77 8.68 2.04 6.70
CA SER A 77 8.29 3.22 7.46
C SER A 77 7.27 2.86 8.53
N GLN A 78 7.12 3.70 9.56
CA GLN A 78 5.94 3.62 10.40
C GLN A 78 4.69 3.67 9.52
N ARG A 79 3.71 2.82 9.84
CA ARG A 79 2.41 2.84 9.16
C ARG A 79 1.71 4.17 9.42
N SER A 80 1.00 4.67 8.42
CA SER A 80 0.14 5.83 8.55
C SER A 80 -0.95 5.60 9.60
N SER A 81 -1.56 6.68 10.08
CA SER A 81 -2.86 6.56 10.74
C SER A 81 -3.87 5.89 9.80
N PRO A 82 -4.86 5.15 10.32
CA PRO A 82 -5.89 4.52 9.49
C PRO A 82 -6.66 5.55 8.66
N ILE A 83 -6.83 5.27 7.37
CA ILE A 83 -7.62 6.05 6.43
C ILE A 83 -8.71 5.19 5.79
N ARG A 84 -9.90 5.74 5.62
CA ARG A 84 -11.05 5.06 5.02
C ARG A 84 -11.16 5.43 3.55
N THR A 85 -11.28 4.42 2.68
CA THR A 85 -11.59 4.63 1.27
C THR A 85 -13.03 5.10 1.09
N TRP A 86 -13.29 5.85 0.02
CA TRP A 86 -14.64 6.28 -0.32
C TRP A 86 -15.60 5.10 -0.50
N PRO A 87 -16.90 5.28 -0.21
CA PRO A 87 -17.92 4.30 -0.55
C PRO A 87 -17.91 3.99 -2.05
N GLY A 88 -18.16 2.72 -2.39
CA GLY A 88 -18.34 2.29 -3.76
C GLY A 88 -19.74 2.65 -4.24
N ILE A 89 -19.99 2.47 -5.54
CA ILE A 89 -21.34 2.57 -6.08
C ILE A 89 -22.16 1.41 -5.47
N PRO A 90 -23.31 1.68 -4.82
CA PRO A 90 -24.19 0.63 -4.31
C PRO A 90 -24.62 -0.30 -5.45
N ILE A 91 -24.50 -1.61 -5.26
CA ILE A 91 -25.08 -2.58 -6.19
C ILE A 91 -26.60 -2.61 -5.91
N PRO A 92 -27.48 -2.48 -6.91
CA PRO A 92 -28.92 -2.64 -6.71
C PRO A 92 -29.22 -4.02 -6.09
N PRO A 93 -30.23 -4.12 -5.20
CA PRO A 93 -30.62 -5.41 -4.65
C PRO A 93 -31.03 -6.36 -5.78
N GLU A 94 -30.44 -7.55 -5.80
CA GLU A 94 -30.81 -8.61 -6.73
C GLU A 94 -32.18 -9.16 -6.31
N THR A 95 -33.19 -9.02 -7.16
CA THR A 95 -34.54 -9.53 -6.88
C THR A 95 -34.51 -11.06 -6.90
N VAL A 96 -34.41 -11.69 -5.73
CA VAL A 96 -34.63 -13.13 -5.59
C VAL A 96 -36.11 -13.41 -5.77
N LYS A 97 -36.50 -14.01 -6.89
CA LYS A 97 -37.85 -14.57 -7.06
C LYS A 97 -37.92 -15.86 -6.24
N MET A 98 -38.75 -15.88 -5.21
CA MET A 98 -39.14 -17.13 -4.57
C MET A 98 -40.25 -17.75 -5.44
N GLU A 99 -39.94 -18.86 -6.11
CA GLU A 99 -40.97 -19.71 -6.72
C GLU A 99 -41.54 -20.60 -5.61
N GLU A 100 -42.80 -20.35 -5.25
CA GLU A 100 -43.57 -21.25 -4.38
C GLU A 100 -44.00 -22.47 -5.22
N PHE A 101 -43.81 -23.67 -4.66
CA PHE A 101 -44.21 -24.96 -5.24
C PHE A 101 -45.67 -25.30 -4.94
#